data_AF-G2PI02-F1
#
_entry.id   AF-G2PI02-F1
#
_cell.length_a   1.000
_cell.length_b   1.000
_cell.length_c   1.000
_cell.angle_alpha   90.00
_cell.angle_beta   90.00
_cell.angle_gamma   90.00
#
_symmetry.space_group_name_H-M   'P 1'
#
loop_
_entity.id
_entity.type
_entity.pdbx_description
1 polymer ?
#
loop_
_entity_poly.entity_id
_entity_poly.type
_entity_poly.pdbx_seq_one_letter_code
_entity_poly.pdbx_strand_id
1 'polypeptide(L)'
;MRAAWRSYTPYLHLYRALKLSHDAQALSDVLTHLVRATSMDREEATKTAILAALTGDLGLTCTLMDAHTTHDTPLHELPDVAASRSGPLHVERTSEALRHYSAMAKSAGGFVTLIAEQLTGDPEDDFHSAVHLFASVPGSSDRKGRTIARLLSTCAGWDFDCNGHGALGKSLPSVAHAGLALLAPAHPAQDPALLFTHLVTDTAQSLGYPLGEGLDPHGITEALASLQRLSVATYYVGLRIDQMQADLIRAPHTPLAAQAWASRTAVLPHRYLGERNGWYGPTPDRKSVFRDTGHIAVRRAPA
;
A
#
# COMPACT_ATOMS: atom_id res chain seq x y z
N MET A 1 -33.76 13.15 1.46
CA MET A 1 -32.62 12.90 2.36
C MET A 1 -31.22 13.11 1.77
N ARG A 2 -31.00 13.11 0.44
CA ARG A 2 -29.65 13.25 -0.18
C ARG A 2 -28.95 14.62 -0.03
N ALA A 3 -29.66 15.68 0.32
CA ALA A 3 -29.10 17.04 0.36
C ALA A 3 -28.08 17.29 1.50
N ALA A 4 -28.19 16.59 2.63
CA ALA A 4 -27.36 16.83 3.82
C ALA A 4 -25.90 16.37 3.65
N TRP A 5 -25.63 15.41 2.77
CA TRP A 5 -24.34 14.73 2.64
C TRP A 5 -23.38 15.44 1.66
N ARG A 6 -23.91 16.29 0.78
CA ARG A 6 -23.12 17.21 -0.06
C ARG A 6 -22.26 18.17 0.76
N SER A 7 -22.56 18.35 2.06
CA SER A 7 -21.69 19.07 2.99
C SER A 7 -20.33 18.39 3.21
N TYR A 8 -20.19 17.11 2.85
CA TYR A 8 -18.93 16.35 2.89
C TYR A 8 -18.15 16.36 1.57
N THR A 9 -18.69 16.96 0.50
CA THR A 9 -17.96 17.21 -0.75
C THR A 9 -16.62 17.95 -0.56
N PRO A 10 -16.47 18.93 0.37
CA PRO A 10 -15.18 19.51 0.75
C PRO A 10 -14.15 18.50 1.24
N TYR A 11 -14.56 17.36 1.82
CA TYR A 11 -13.66 16.30 2.25
C TYR A 11 -13.19 15.40 1.09
N LEU A 12 -14.00 15.24 0.05
CA LEU A 12 -13.56 14.57 -1.18
C LEU A 12 -12.66 15.48 -2.02
N HIS A 13 -12.93 16.79 -1.99
CA HIS A 13 -11.95 17.80 -2.38
C HIS A 13 -10.70 17.73 -1.49
N LEU A 14 -10.82 17.42 -0.20
CA LEU A 14 -9.66 17.18 0.67
C LEU A 14 -8.89 15.95 0.19
N TYR A 15 -9.51 14.79 -0.10
CA TYR A 15 -8.84 13.62 -0.70
C TYR A 15 -8.08 13.95 -2.01
N ARG A 16 -8.72 14.71 -2.91
CA ARG A 16 -8.09 15.19 -4.17
C ARG A 16 -6.99 16.23 -3.94
N ALA A 17 -7.24 17.24 -3.10
CA ALA A 17 -6.28 18.31 -2.76
C ALA A 17 -5.09 17.76 -1.97
N LEU A 18 -5.32 16.67 -1.23
CA LEU A 18 -4.31 15.98 -0.46
C LEU A 18 -3.29 15.23 -1.30
N LYS A 19 -3.57 14.95 -2.58
CA LYS A 19 -2.74 14.09 -3.45
C LYS A 19 -2.32 12.76 -2.78
N LEU A 20 -3.03 12.37 -1.71
CA LEU A 20 -2.71 11.24 -0.85
C LEU A 20 -2.95 9.91 -1.56
N SER A 21 -3.73 9.89 -2.65
CA SER A 21 -3.88 8.70 -3.48
C SER A 21 -2.54 8.22 -4.04
N HIS A 22 -1.71 9.13 -4.53
CA HIS A 22 -0.37 8.76 -5.01
C HIS A 22 0.57 8.35 -3.87
N ASP A 23 0.47 8.93 -2.68
CA ASP A 23 1.27 8.46 -1.52
C ASP A 23 0.82 7.06 -1.05
N ALA A 24 -0.50 6.81 -1.04
CA ALA A 24 -1.07 5.51 -0.67
C ALA A 24 -0.71 4.40 -1.68
N GLN A 25 -0.70 4.72 -2.98
CA GLN A 25 -0.41 3.79 -4.09
C GLN A 25 1.05 3.79 -4.55
N ALA A 26 1.89 4.69 -4.04
CA ALA A 26 3.27 4.92 -4.51
C ALA A 26 4.09 3.64 -4.67
N LEU A 27 4.04 2.75 -3.69
CA LEU A 27 4.81 1.50 -3.73
C LEU A 27 4.37 0.61 -4.88
N SER A 28 3.05 0.43 -5.06
CA SER A 28 2.49 -0.37 -6.17
C SER A 28 2.87 0.21 -7.52
N ASP A 29 2.78 1.53 -7.69
CA ASP A 29 3.10 2.19 -8.96
C ASP A 29 4.59 2.07 -9.30
N VAL A 30 5.47 2.27 -8.30
CA VAL A 30 6.93 2.13 -8.47
C VAL A 30 7.30 0.68 -8.77
N LEU A 31 6.71 -0.30 -8.08
CA LEU A 31 6.96 -1.72 -8.37
C LEU A 31 6.45 -2.13 -9.74
N THR A 32 5.28 -1.63 -10.16
CA THR A 32 4.74 -1.88 -11.50
C THR A 32 5.68 -1.34 -12.58
N HIS A 33 6.17 -0.11 -12.40
CA HIS A 33 7.15 0.46 -13.33
C HIS A 33 8.48 -0.29 -13.31
N LEU A 34 8.94 -0.73 -12.13
CA LEU A 34 10.15 -1.53 -11.97
C LEU A 34 10.06 -2.83 -12.74
N VAL A 35 9.01 -3.64 -12.50
CA VAL A 35 8.75 -4.92 -13.19
C VAL A 35 8.77 -4.73 -14.71
N ARG A 36 8.11 -3.68 -15.21
CA ARG A 36 8.11 -3.37 -16.65
C ARG A 36 9.48 -2.98 -17.17
N ALA A 37 10.20 -2.14 -16.43
CA ALA A 37 11.51 -1.64 -16.86
C ALA A 37 12.60 -2.72 -16.84
N THR A 38 12.49 -3.72 -15.97
CA THR A 38 13.40 -4.87 -15.91
C THR A 38 12.94 -6.07 -16.73
N SER A 39 11.73 -6.02 -17.31
CA SER A 39 11.12 -7.14 -18.02
C SER A 39 11.04 -8.42 -17.19
N MET A 40 10.73 -8.28 -15.89
CA MET A 40 10.54 -9.43 -15.00
C MET A 40 9.44 -10.33 -15.52
N ASP A 41 9.69 -11.64 -15.47
CA ASP A 41 8.63 -12.61 -15.76
C ASP A 41 7.56 -12.63 -14.64
N ARG A 42 6.49 -13.39 -14.85
CA ARG A 42 5.38 -13.46 -13.89
C ARG A 42 5.80 -14.05 -12.53
N GLU A 43 6.75 -14.99 -12.52
CA GLU A 43 7.24 -15.62 -11.30
C GLU A 43 8.13 -14.64 -10.52
N GLU A 44 9.02 -13.93 -11.19
CA GLU A 44 9.87 -12.88 -10.61
C GLU A 44 9.05 -11.69 -10.08
N ALA A 45 8.04 -11.25 -10.83
CA ALA A 45 7.13 -10.19 -10.39
C ALA A 45 6.33 -10.63 -9.16
N THR A 46 5.89 -11.90 -9.12
CA THR A 46 5.17 -12.50 -7.97
C THR A 46 6.06 -12.54 -6.73
N LYS A 47 7.31 -13.02 -6.86
CA LYS A 47 8.31 -13.00 -5.78
C LYS A 47 8.56 -11.58 -5.27
N THR A 48 8.75 -10.63 -6.18
CA THR A 48 8.99 -9.22 -5.86
C THR A 48 7.82 -8.61 -5.09
N ALA A 49 6.58 -8.87 -5.50
CA ALA A 49 5.38 -8.40 -4.81
C ALA A 49 5.28 -8.95 -3.38
N ILE A 50 5.54 -10.25 -3.20
CA ILE A 50 5.52 -10.90 -1.87
C ILE A 50 6.61 -10.30 -0.97
N LEU A 51 7.85 -10.16 -1.47
CA LEU A 51 8.97 -9.60 -0.72
C LEU A 51 8.71 -8.14 -0.32
N ALA A 52 8.22 -7.32 -1.25
CA ALA A 52 7.89 -5.92 -0.97
C ALA A 52 6.81 -5.79 0.11
N ALA A 53 5.78 -6.64 0.08
CA ALA A 53 4.73 -6.64 1.10
C ALA A 53 5.25 -7.03 2.49
N LEU A 54 6.16 -8.01 2.55
CA LEU A 54 6.65 -8.56 3.81
C LEU A 54 7.71 -7.70 4.46
N THR A 55 8.66 -7.20 3.67
CA THR A 55 9.75 -6.35 4.16
C THR A 55 9.26 -4.93 4.47
N GLY A 56 8.31 -4.41 3.68
CA GLY A 56 7.93 -3.01 3.73
C GLY A 56 9.08 -2.05 3.41
N ASP A 57 10.18 -2.54 2.84
CA ASP A 57 11.42 -1.81 2.54
C ASP A 57 11.82 -2.14 1.09
N LEU A 58 11.71 -1.13 0.21
CA LEU A 58 11.97 -1.31 -1.23
C LEU A 58 13.45 -1.62 -1.50
N GLY A 59 14.36 -1.02 -0.73
CA GLY A 59 15.80 -1.23 -0.89
C GLY A 59 16.21 -2.65 -0.53
N LEU A 60 15.70 -3.16 0.59
CA LEU A 60 15.89 -4.54 1.01
C LEU A 60 15.27 -5.52 0.02
N THR A 61 14.07 -5.23 -0.48
CA THR A 61 13.42 -6.04 -1.52
C THR A 61 14.31 -6.18 -2.76
N CYS A 62 14.86 -5.06 -3.26
CA CYS A 62 15.74 -5.09 -4.43
C CYS A 62 17.03 -5.88 -4.17
N THR A 63 17.61 -5.71 -2.98
CA THR A 63 18.84 -6.42 -2.59
C THR A 63 18.64 -7.93 -2.55
N LEU A 64 17.52 -8.38 -1.98
CA LEU A 64 17.20 -9.81 -1.88
C LEU A 64 16.90 -10.41 -3.26
N MET A 65 16.17 -9.69 -4.09
CA MET A 65 15.88 -10.14 -5.45
C MET A 65 17.16 -10.25 -6.28
N ASP A 66 18.06 -9.27 -6.22
CA ASP A 66 19.35 -9.34 -6.93
C ASP A 66 20.25 -10.46 -6.42
N ALA A 67 20.29 -10.69 -5.10
CA ALA A 67 21.04 -11.81 -4.54
C ALA A 67 20.47 -13.16 -5.00
N HIS A 68 19.15 -13.28 -5.05
CA HIS A 68 18.48 -14.49 -5.53
C HIS A 68 18.74 -14.74 -7.02
N THR A 69 18.62 -13.72 -7.87
CA THR A 69 18.82 -13.87 -9.32
C THR A 69 20.29 -14.07 -9.69
N THR A 70 21.21 -13.39 -8.99
CA THR A 70 22.65 -13.38 -9.35
C THR A 70 23.44 -14.49 -8.67
N HIS A 71 23.07 -14.87 -7.44
CA HIS A 71 23.84 -15.78 -6.60
C HIS A 71 23.05 -17.01 -6.15
N ASP A 72 21.84 -17.23 -6.70
CA ASP A 72 20.92 -18.31 -6.30
C ASP A 72 20.68 -18.37 -4.79
N THR A 73 20.76 -17.21 -4.13
CA THR A 73 20.57 -17.11 -2.68
C THR A 73 19.09 -17.35 -2.35
N PRO A 74 18.77 -18.13 -1.31
CA PRO A 74 17.38 -18.33 -0.92
C PRO A 74 16.71 -17.02 -0.49
N LEU A 75 15.48 -16.77 -0.97
CA LEU A 75 14.72 -15.55 -0.67
C LEU A 75 14.45 -15.29 0.81
N HIS A 76 14.58 -16.31 1.66
CA HIS A 76 14.32 -16.23 3.10
C HIS A 76 15.58 -15.95 3.95
N GLU A 77 16.76 -15.89 3.33
CA GLU A 77 17.99 -15.47 3.99
C GLU A 77 18.10 -13.94 3.93
N LEU A 78 17.59 -13.28 4.98
CA LEU A 78 17.68 -11.83 5.11
C LEU A 78 19.11 -11.43 5.54
N PRO A 79 19.76 -10.45 4.87
CA PRO A 79 21.08 -9.98 5.27
C PRO A 79 21.01 -9.31 6.65
N ASP A 80 22.09 -9.41 7.45
CA ASP A 80 22.18 -8.82 8.81
C ASP A 80 21.83 -7.33 8.86
N VAL A 81 22.07 -6.61 7.75
CA VAL A 81 21.72 -5.20 7.58
C VAL A 81 20.21 -4.95 7.73
N ALA A 82 19.35 -5.92 7.38
CA ALA A 82 17.91 -5.86 7.59
C ALA A 82 17.54 -5.86 9.08
N ALA A 83 18.24 -6.64 9.91
CA ALA A 83 18.00 -6.76 11.36
C ALA A 83 18.22 -5.42 12.09
N SER A 84 19.17 -4.62 11.61
CA SER A 84 19.47 -3.30 12.16
C SER A 84 18.41 -2.23 11.89
N ARG A 85 17.56 -2.41 10.86
CA ARG A 85 16.65 -1.36 10.35
C ARG A 85 15.20 -1.49 10.80
N SER A 86 14.68 -2.72 10.80
CA SER A 86 13.27 -3.00 11.14
C SER A 86 13.08 -3.56 12.55
N GLY A 87 14.20 -3.79 13.26
CA GLY A 87 14.25 -4.45 14.56
C GLY A 87 14.24 -5.97 14.46
N PRO A 88 14.88 -6.67 15.41
CA PRO A 88 15.14 -8.11 15.31
C PRO A 88 13.86 -8.96 15.18
N LEU A 89 12.83 -8.64 15.97
CA LEU A 89 11.55 -9.37 15.95
C LEU A 89 10.80 -9.27 14.60
N HIS A 90 10.92 -8.14 13.91
CA HIS A 90 10.28 -7.98 12.60
C HIS A 90 11.00 -8.80 11.53
N VAL A 91 12.34 -8.82 11.59
CA VAL A 91 13.18 -9.60 10.68
C VAL A 91 12.97 -11.08 10.89
N GLU A 92 12.95 -11.57 12.13
CA GLU A 92 12.65 -12.97 12.44
C GLU A 92 11.31 -13.42 11.85
N ARG A 93 10.24 -12.65 12.08
CA ARG A 93 8.90 -12.95 11.53
C ARG A 93 8.87 -12.90 10.00
N THR A 94 9.67 -12.03 9.40
CA THR A 94 9.74 -11.90 7.94
C THR A 94 10.49 -13.07 7.32
N SER A 95 11.63 -13.45 7.90
CA SER A 95 12.38 -14.66 7.51
C SER A 95 11.54 -15.92 7.70
N GLU A 96 10.81 -16.03 8.80
CA GLU A 96 9.91 -17.16 9.07
C GLU A 96 8.83 -17.27 7.99
N ALA A 97 8.10 -16.19 7.71
CA ALA A 97 7.08 -16.17 6.67
C ALA A 97 7.65 -16.52 5.29
N LEU A 98 8.78 -15.93 4.91
CA LEU A 98 9.45 -16.20 3.63
C LEU A 98 9.90 -17.66 3.50
N ARG A 99 10.38 -18.27 4.60
CA ARG A 99 10.77 -19.69 4.60
C ARG A 99 9.58 -20.59 4.34
N HIS A 100 8.45 -20.34 4.99
CA HIS A 100 7.22 -21.10 4.77
C HIS A 100 6.69 -20.91 3.35
N TYR A 101 6.62 -19.69 2.85
CA TYR A 101 6.22 -19.41 1.48
C TYR A 101 7.12 -20.08 0.44
N SER A 102 8.44 -20.05 0.66
CA SER A 102 9.40 -20.75 -0.21
C SER A 102 9.17 -22.26 -0.22
N ALA A 103 8.88 -22.85 0.95
CA ALA A 103 8.58 -24.28 1.06
C ALA A 103 7.27 -24.65 0.34
N MET A 104 6.22 -23.84 0.50
CA MET A 104 4.94 -24.00 -0.20
C MET A 104 5.12 -23.92 -1.72
N ALA A 105 5.82 -22.87 -2.19
CA ALA A 105 6.10 -22.67 -3.61
C ALA A 105 6.93 -23.83 -4.18
N LYS A 106 7.95 -24.30 -3.45
CA LYS A 106 8.75 -25.47 -3.86
C LYS A 106 7.89 -26.72 -4.02
N SER A 107 6.94 -26.95 -3.11
CA SER A 107 6.04 -28.11 -3.18
C SER A 107 5.07 -28.03 -4.37
N ALA A 108 4.64 -26.82 -4.74
CA ALA A 108 3.73 -26.59 -5.86
C ALA A 108 4.46 -26.43 -7.22
N GLY A 109 5.79 -26.38 -7.23
CA GLY A 109 6.58 -26.13 -8.45
C GLY A 109 6.70 -24.67 -8.87
N GLY A 110 6.42 -23.71 -7.98
CA GLY A 110 6.55 -22.27 -8.19
C GLY A 110 5.50 -21.46 -7.42
N PHE A 111 5.72 -20.16 -7.27
CA PHE A 111 4.72 -19.26 -6.67
C PHE A 111 3.51 -19.08 -7.58
N VAL A 112 3.72 -19.00 -8.90
CA VAL A 112 2.62 -18.91 -9.86
C VAL A 112 1.72 -20.13 -9.77
N THR A 113 2.28 -21.35 -9.74
CA THR A 113 1.50 -22.58 -9.59
C THR A 113 0.78 -22.63 -8.25
N LEU A 114 1.49 -22.33 -7.15
CA LEU A 114 0.91 -22.28 -5.80
C LEU A 114 -0.34 -21.39 -5.74
N ILE A 115 -0.28 -20.19 -6.33
CA ILE A 115 -1.41 -19.26 -6.33
C ILE A 115 -2.50 -19.78 -7.27
N ALA A 116 -2.15 -20.21 -8.48
CA ALA A 116 -3.10 -20.68 -9.49
C ALA A 116 -3.97 -21.86 -8.99
N GLU A 117 -3.39 -22.76 -8.19
CA GLU A 117 -4.12 -23.87 -7.57
C GLU A 117 -5.22 -23.45 -6.58
N GLN A 118 -5.16 -22.21 -6.07
CA GLN A 118 -6.17 -21.67 -5.16
C GLN A 118 -7.28 -20.91 -5.88
N LEU A 119 -7.15 -20.68 -7.18
CA LEU A 119 -8.06 -19.80 -7.92
C LEU A 119 -9.28 -20.58 -8.44
N THR A 120 -10.45 -19.97 -8.26
CA THR A 120 -11.73 -20.43 -8.77
C THR A 120 -12.06 -19.76 -10.11
N GLY A 121 -11.39 -18.65 -10.44
CA GLY A 121 -11.65 -17.82 -11.62
C GLY A 121 -12.69 -16.72 -11.37
N ASP A 122 -13.20 -16.60 -10.14
CA ASP A 122 -13.98 -15.45 -9.70
C ASP A 122 -13.03 -14.44 -9.02
N PRO A 123 -12.87 -13.21 -9.53
CA PRO A 123 -11.88 -12.26 -9.02
C PRO A 123 -12.04 -11.87 -7.54
N GLU A 124 -13.26 -11.92 -6.98
CA GLU A 124 -13.51 -11.59 -5.57
C GLU A 124 -13.15 -12.77 -4.66
N ASP A 125 -13.60 -13.98 -5.00
CA ASP A 125 -13.23 -15.20 -4.28
C ASP A 125 -11.72 -15.46 -4.37
N ASP A 126 -11.12 -15.22 -5.54
CA ASP A 126 -9.68 -15.35 -5.79
C ASP A 126 -8.85 -14.40 -4.92
N PHE A 127 -9.31 -13.15 -4.76
CA PHE A 127 -8.68 -12.21 -3.83
C PHE A 127 -8.72 -12.76 -2.39
N HIS A 128 -9.87 -13.27 -1.95
CA HIS A 128 -10.01 -13.82 -0.59
C HIS A 128 -9.19 -15.09 -0.36
N SER A 129 -9.14 -15.98 -1.35
CA SER A 129 -8.31 -17.18 -1.34
C SER A 129 -6.83 -16.81 -1.26
N ALA A 130 -6.37 -15.84 -2.05
CA ALA A 130 -4.99 -15.34 -1.98
C ALA A 130 -4.68 -14.73 -0.61
N VAL A 131 -5.58 -13.90 -0.06
CA VAL A 131 -5.39 -13.32 1.28
C VAL A 131 -5.27 -14.41 2.34
N HIS A 132 -6.15 -15.41 2.32
CA HIS A 132 -6.15 -16.51 3.28
C HIS A 132 -4.88 -17.37 3.16
N LEU A 133 -4.48 -17.70 1.93
CA LEU A 133 -3.24 -18.43 1.63
C LEU A 133 -2.04 -17.78 2.32
N PHE A 134 -1.87 -16.47 2.13
CA PHE A 134 -0.72 -15.77 2.69
C PHE A 134 -0.88 -15.40 4.16
N ALA A 135 -2.10 -15.16 4.66
CA ALA A 135 -2.33 -14.80 6.06
C ALA A 135 -2.15 -16.00 7.02
N SER A 136 -2.37 -17.23 6.55
CA SER A 136 -2.34 -18.45 7.38
C SER A 136 -0.95 -18.91 7.83
N VAL A 137 0.12 -18.29 7.31
CA VAL A 137 1.51 -18.69 7.55
C VAL A 137 2.10 -18.02 8.80
N PRO A 138 2.91 -18.72 9.61
CA PRO A 138 3.65 -18.13 10.73
C PRO A 138 4.48 -16.91 10.32
N GLY A 139 4.47 -15.86 11.15
CA GLY A 139 5.15 -14.58 10.84
C GLY A 139 4.36 -13.65 9.90
N SER A 140 3.23 -14.11 9.36
CA SER A 140 2.28 -13.32 8.57
C SER A 140 1.08 -12.80 9.38
N SER A 141 0.17 -12.10 8.71
CA SER A 141 -1.10 -11.59 9.25
C SER A 141 -2.06 -11.26 8.12
N ASP A 142 -3.36 -11.13 8.41
CA ASP A 142 -4.38 -10.63 7.47
C ASP A 142 -3.95 -9.36 6.74
N ARG A 143 -3.32 -8.43 7.47
CA ARG A 143 -2.83 -7.18 6.88
C ARG A 143 -1.75 -7.44 5.82
N LYS A 144 -0.81 -8.35 6.11
CA LYS A 144 0.24 -8.74 5.15
C LYS A 144 -0.37 -9.49 3.96
N GLY A 145 -1.27 -10.44 4.20
CA GLY A 145 -1.99 -11.17 3.15
C GLY A 145 -2.73 -10.24 2.18
N ARG A 146 -3.48 -9.26 2.70
CA ARG A 146 -4.14 -8.24 1.86
C ARG A 146 -3.16 -7.37 1.08
N THR A 147 -2.03 -7.02 1.70
CA THR A 147 -0.99 -6.22 1.02
C THR A 147 -0.35 -7.03 -0.12
N ILE A 148 -0.06 -8.31 0.11
CA ILE A 148 0.44 -9.23 -0.90
C ILE A 148 -0.55 -9.32 -2.07
N ALA A 149 -1.82 -9.65 -1.82
CA ALA A 149 -2.83 -9.79 -2.88
C ALA A 149 -2.97 -8.53 -3.74
N ARG A 150 -2.93 -7.34 -3.13
CA ARG A 150 -2.96 -6.07 -3.88
C ARG A 150 -1.73 -5.83 -4.75
N LEU A 151 -0.53 -6.13 -4.21
CA LEU A 151 0.70 -6.01 -5.00
C LEU A 151 0.76 -7.05 -6.13
N LEU A 152 0.22 -8.24 -5.90
CA LEU A 152 0.08 -9.27 -6.93
C LEU A 152 -0.82 -8.81 -8.07
N SER A 153 -1.98 -8.23 -7.76
CA SER A 153 -2.89 -7.71 -8.78
C SER A 153 -2.25 -6.60 -9.61
N THR A 154 -1.62 -5.64 -8.93
CA THR A 154 -1.07 -4.45 -9.59
C THR A 154 0.23 -4.71 -10.35
N CYS A 155 1.15 -5.50 -9.77
CA CYS A 155 2.52 -5.62 -10.26
C CYS A 155 2.79 -6.95 -10.96
N ALA A 156 2.05 -8.02 -10.64
CA ALA A 156 2.27 -9.36 -11.17
C ALA A 156 1.12 -9.88 -12.06
N GLY A 157 0.14 -9.03 -12.36
CA GLY A 157 -0.92 -9.30 -13.35
C GLY A 157 -1.94 -10.36 -12.93
N TRP A 158 -2.19 -10.48 -11.62
CA TRP A 158 -3.26 -11.34 -11.11
C TRP A 158 -4.61 -10.63 -11.19
N ASP A 159 -5.62 -11.31 -11.73
CA ASP A 159 -6.97 -10.77 -11.88
C ASP A 159 -7.75 -10.92 -10.57
N PHE A 160 -7.41 -10.10 -9.59
CA PHE A 160 -8.08 -10.04 -8.30
C PHE A 160 -8.91 -8.76 -8.22
N ASP A 161 -10.15 -8.87 -7.75
CA ASP A 161 -10.94 -7.68 -7.39
C ASP A 161 -10.43 -7.08 -6.07
N CYS A 162 -9.34 -6.33 -6.19
CA CYS A 162 -8.77 -5.56 -5.09
C CYS A 162 -9.58 -4.32 -4.75
N ASN A 163 -10.56 -3.95 -5.58
CA ASN A 163 -11.43 -2.80 -5.41
C ASN A 163 -12.72 -3.17 -4.68
N GLY A 164 -12.87 -4.43 -4.24
CA GLY A 164 -13.85 -4.84 -3.25
C GLY A 164 -15.28 -4.43 -3.61
N HIS A 165 -15.76 -4.83 -4.79
CA HIS A 165 -17.17 -4.62 -5.14
C HIS A 165 -18.15 -5.31 -4.15
N GLY A 166 -17.69 -6.34 -3.41
CA GLY A 166 -18.40 -6.95 -2.26
C GLY A 166 -17.95 -6.52 -0.85
N ALA A 167 -17.08 -5.49 -0.71
CA ALA A 167 -16.65 -4.98 0.60
C ALA A 167 -17.73 -4.14 1.33
N LEU A 168 -18.82 -3.79 0.64
CA LEU A 168 -19.97 -3.10 1.21
C LEU A 168 -20.74 -4.06 2.13
N GLY A 169 -20.42 -4.01 3.43
CA GLY A 169 -21.08 -4.81 4.47
C GLY A 169 -20.14 -5.46 5.49
N LYS A 170 -18.82 -5.42 5.27
CA LYS A 170 -17.83 -5.87 6.27
C LYS A 170 -17.49 -4.73 7.24
N SER A 171 -17.19 -5.07 8.50
CA SER A 171 -16.86 -4.08 9.53
C SER A 171 -15.61 -3.28 9.13
N LEU A 172 -15.68 -1.96 9.26
CA LEU A 172 -14.53 -1.09 8.99
C LEU A 172 -13.45 -1.35 10.05
N PRO A 173 -12.15 -1.22 9.71
CA PRO A 173 -11.11 -1.17 10.72
C PRO A 173 -11.39 -0.03 11.72
N SER A 174 -11.10 -0.24 13.01
CA SER A 174 -11.31 0.77 14.07
C SER A 174 -10.75 2.16 13.73
N VAL A 175 -9.58 2.21 13.08
CA VAL A 175 -8.94 3.46 12.63
C VAL A 175 -9.77 4.17 11.55
N ALA A 176 -10.39 3.42 10.63
CA ALA A 176 -11.26 3.98 9.60
C ALA A 176 -12.61 4.42 10.19
N HIS A 177 -13.15 3.71 11.19
CA HIS A 177 -14.31 4.17 11.97
C HIS A 177 -14.05 5.52 12.64
N ALA A 178 -12.90 5.66 13.31
CA ALA A 178 -12.51 6.91 13.93
C ALA A 178 -12.29 8.03 12.89
N GLY A 179 -11.77 7.71 11.70
CA GLY A 179 -11.69 8.64 10.58
C GLY A 179 -13.06 9.09 10.07
N LEU A 180 -14.00 8.15 9.94
CA LEU A 180 -15.38 8.44 9.56
C LEU A 180 -16.08 9.33 10.59
N ALA A 181 -15.83 9.11 11.88
CA ALA A 181 -16.38 9.92 12.97
C ALA A 181 -15.88 11.38 12.93
N LEU A 182 -14.67 11.64 12.42
CA LEU A 182 -14.17 13.01 12.19
C LEU A 182 -14.95 13.74 11.08
N LEU A 183 -15.52 13.00 10.14
CA LEU A 183 -16.31 13.55 9.04
C LEU A 183 -17.75 13.74 9.41
N ALA A 184 -18.34 12.77 10.09
CA ALA A 184 -19.76 12.79 10.47
C ALA A 184 -19.97 12.92 11.99
N PRO A 185 -19.42 13.95 12.67
CA PRO A 185 -19.51 14.07 14.13
C PRO A 185 -20.95 14.29 14.61
N ALA A 186 -21.84 14.80 13.74
CA ALA A 186 -23.25 15.05 14.04
C ALA A 186 -24.15 13.81 13.86
N HIS A 187 -23.63 12.68 13.36
CA HIS A 187 -24.40 11.46 13.10
C HIS A 187 -23.90 10.23 13.89
N PRO A 188 -23.61 10.33 15.21
CA PRO A 188 -23.05 9.23 16.01
C PRO A 188 -24.02 8.05 16.22
N ALA A 189 -25.33 8.27 15.99
CA ALA A 189 -26.37 7.25 16.19
C ALA A 189 -26.64 6.38 14.95
N GLN A 190 -26.01 6.68 13.81
CA GLN A 190 -26.19 5.90 12.58
C GLN A 190 -25.14 4.79 12.49
N ASP A 191 -25.53 3.65 11.91
CA ASP A 191 -24.62 2.54 11.65
C ASP A 191 -23.46 2.99 10.74
N PRO A 192 -22.20 2.91 11.20
CA PRO A 192 -21.03 3.29 10.42
C PRO A 192 -20.89 2.58 9.07
N ALA A 193 -21.37 1.34 8.94
CA ALA A 193 -21.34 0.61 7.67
C ALA A 193 -22.28 1.25 6.63
N LEU A 194 -23.44 1.71 7.09
CA LEU A 194 -24.42 2.42 6.28
C LEU A 194 -23.91 3.82 5.91
N LEU A 195 -23.30 4.55 6.86
CA LEU A 195 -22.64 5.84 6.61
C LEU A 195 -21.55 5.72 5.53
N PHE A 196 -20.71 4.67 5.62
CA PHE A 196 -19.65 4.42 4.67
C PHE A 196 -20.17 4.07 3.28
N THR A 197 -21.17 3.19 3.18
CA THR A 197 -21.80 2.82 1.91
C THR A 197 -22.33 4.05 1.18
N HIS A 198 -23.03 4.93 1.88
CA HIS A 198 -23.52 6.18 1.30
C HIS A 198 -22.39 7.11 0.85
N LEU A 199 -21.31 7.22 1.63
CA LEU A 199 -20.12 8.00 1.24
C LEU A 199 -19.51 7.47 -0.07
N VAL A 200 -19.36 6.15 -0.22
CA VAL A 200 -18.83 5.53 -1.46
C VAL A 200 -19.75 5.84 -2.64
N THR A 201 -21.05 5.58 -2.53
CA THR A 201 -22.03 5.76 -3.62
C THR A 201 -22.13 7.22 -4.08
N ASP A 202 -22.23 8.18 -3.16
CA ASP A 202 -22.34 9.60 -3.52
C ASP A 202 -21.04 10.13 -4.16
N THR A 203 -19.88 9.64 -3.70
CA THR A 203 -18.59 9.97 -4.32
C THR A 203 -18.56 9.47 -5.76
N ALA A 204 -19.04 8.25 -6.03
CA ALA A 204 -19.04 7.66 -7.38
C ALA A 204 -19.87 8.52 -8.33
N GLN A 205 -21.06 8.91 -7.89
CA GLN A 205 -21.95 9.79 -8.63
C GLN A 205 -21.34 11.17 -8.89
N SER A 206 -20.67 11.77 -7.88
CA SER A 206 -20.06 13.11 -8.02
C SER A 206 -18.88 13.15 -9.00
N LEU A 207 -18.21 12.01 -9.20
CA LEU A 207 -17.07 11.86 -10.11
C LEU A 207 -17.49 11.46 -11.53
N GLY A 208 -18.79 11.36 -11.81
CA GLY A 208 -19.30 10.95 -13.12
C GLY A 208 -19.27 9.43 -13.34
N TYR A 209 -19.23 8.65 -12.26
CA TYR A 209 -19.33 7.19 -12.25
C TYR A 209 -20.70 6.75 -11.68
N PRO A 210 -21.82 7.03 -12.36
CA PRO A 210 -23.17 6.82 -11.83
C PRO A 210 -23.54 5.34 -11.59
N LEU A 211 -22.79 4.41 -12.19
CA LEU A 211 -22.94 2.96 -12.03
C LEU A 211 -21.99 2.35 -10.98
N GLY A 212 -21.20 3.16 -10.27
CA GLY A 212 -20.25 2.66 -9.25
C GLY A 212 -18.93 2.13 -9.81
N GLU A 213 -18.78 2.08 -11.13
CA GLU A 213 -17.53 1.73 -11.81
C GLU A 213 -16.49 2.85 -11.60
N GLY A 214 -15.57 2.68 -10.64
CA GLY A 214 -14.39 3.56 -10.54
C GLY A 214 -14.03 4.06 -9.15
N LEU A 215 -14.76 3.70 -8.10
CA LEU A 215 -14.32 3.96 -6.72
C LEU A 215 -14.00 2.67 -5.98
N ASP A 216 -12.77 2.62 -5.49
CA ASP A 216 -12.24 1.60 -4.60
C ASP A 216 -12.65 1.92 -3.14
N PRO A 217 -13.59 1.17 -2.52
CA PRO A 217 -13.95 1.30 -1.11
C PRO A 217 -12.75 1.05 -0.18
N HIS A 218 -11.75 0.28 -0.61
CA HIS A 218 -10.52 0.16 0.16
C HIS A 218 -9.70 1.44 0.14
N GLY A 219 -9.57 2.10 -1.00
CA GLY A 219 -8.99 3.44 -1.12
C GLY A 219 -9.71 4.46 -0.23
N ILE A 220 -11.03 4.37 -0.11
CA ILE A 220 -11.81 5.23 0.81
C ILE A 220 -11.52 4.85 2.27
N THR A 221 -11.47 3.57 2.60
CA THR A 221 -11.10 3.09 3.96
C THR A 221 -9.70 3.56 4.36
N GLU A 222 -8.73 3.52 3.44
CA GLU A 222 -7.38 4.01 3.65
C GLU A 222 -7.31 5.52 3.78
N ALA A 223 -8.14 6.25 3.03
CA ALA A 223 -8.27 7.69 3.17
C ALA A 223 -8.82 8.07 4.55
N LEU A 224 -9.86 7.37 5.02
CA LEU A 224 -10.42 7.55 6.37
C LEU A 224 -9.39 7.21 7.45
N ALA A 225 -8.66 6.11 7.30
CA ALA A 225 -7.60 5.77 8.25
C ALA A 225 -6.46 6.82 8.24
N SER A 226 -6.09 7.34 7.07
CA SER A 226 -5.09 8.40 6.94
C SER A 226 -5.54 9.70 7.59
N LEU A 227 -6.82 10.07 7.44
CA LEU A 227 -7.40 11.22 8.11
C LEU A 227 -7.31 11.11 9.63
N GLN A 228 -7.74 9.96 10.19
CA GLN A 228 -7.63 9.72 11.63
C GLN A 228 -6.20 9.88 12.10
N ARG A 229 -5.24 9.32 11.36
CA ARG A 229 -3.84 9.37 11.76
C ARG A 229 -3.26 10.77 11.66
N LEU A 230 -3.66 11.53 10.63
CA LEU A 230 -3.31 12.94 10.51
C LEU A 230 -3.84 13.71 11.73
N SER A 231 -5.09 13.50 12.14
CA SER A 231 -5.72 14.27 13.22
C SER A 231 -5.07 14.05 14.58
N VAL A 232 -4.59 12.83 14.86
CA VAL A 232 -3.85 12.53 16.10
C VAL A 232 -2.34 12.76 15.97
N ALA A 233 -1.88 13.42 14.89
CA ALA A 233 -0.47 13.62 14.61
C ALA A 233 0.32 12.30 14.68
N THR A 234 -0.11 11.26 13.97
CA THR A 234 0.66 10.00 13.80
C THR A 234 1.10 9.77 12.36
N TYR A 235 0.57 10.54 11.40
CA TYR A 235 0.88 10.45 9.97
C TYR A 235 1.00 11.85 9.36
N TYR A 236 1.77 11.99 8.27
CA TYR A 236 1.84 13.21 7.44
C TYR A 236 1.85 12.82 5.96
N VAL A 237 1.49 13.76 5.08
CA VAL A 237 1.44 13.54 3.63
C VAL A 237 2.83 13.30 3.06
N GLY A 238 3.03 12.19 2.35
CA GLY A 238 4.31 11.83 1.74
C GLY A 238 5.16 10.88 2.57
N LEU A 239 4.68 10.43 3.75
CA LEU A 239 5.41 9.52 4.62
C LEU A 239 5.89 8.27 3.87
N ARG A 240 5.03 7.65 3.04
CA ARG A 240 5.40 6.42 2.33
C ARG A 240 6.44 6.71 1.25
N ILE A 241 6.29 7.83 0.54
CA ILE A 241 7.25 8.25 -0.48
C ILE A 241 8.62 8.60 0.12
N ASP A 242 8.66 9.28 1.26
CA ASP A 242 9.88 9.64 1.97
C ASP A 242 10.55 8.40 2.58
N GLN A 243 9.76 7.47 3.13
CA GLN A 243 10.25 6.17 3.59
C GLN A 243 10.88 5.38 2.45
N MET A 244 10.21 5.29 1.30
CA MET A 244 10.74 4.60 0.11
C MET A 244 12.06 5.22 -0.36
N GLN A 245 12.19 6.54 -0.33
CA GLN A 245 13.47 7.18 -0.56
C GLN A 245 14.51 6.72 0.47
N ALA A 246 14.18 6.71 1.76
CA ALA A 246 15.06 6.25 2.85
C ALA A 246 15.57 4.84 2.64
N ASP A 247 14.70 3.97 2.19
CA ASP A 247 14.99 2.59 1.90
C ASP A 247 15.99 2.48 0.76
N LEU A 248 15.78 3.23 -0.32
CA LEU A 248 16.65 3.22 -1.49
C LEU A 248 18.01 3.90 -1.30
N ILE A 249 18.15 4.95 -0.46
CA ILE A 249 19.49 5.52 -0.15
C ILE A 249 20.30 4.60 0.74
N ARG A 250 19.64 3.89 1.66
CA ARG A 250 20.31 2.94 2.55
C ARG A 250 20.57 1.60 1.85
N ALA A 251 19.95 1.34 0.70
CA ALA A 251 20.18 0.12 -0.06
C ALA A 251 21.62 0.06 -0.57
N PRO A 252 22.24 -1.14 -0.60
CA PRO A 252 23.44 -1.36 -1.41
C PRO A 252 23.20 -0.95 -2.87
N HIS A 253 24.26 -0.51 -3.55
CA HIS A 253 24.19 -0.11 -4.97
C HIS A 253 24.14 -1.34 -5.89
N THR A 254 22.99 -2.01 -5.92
CA THR A 254 22.73 -3.13 -6.83
C THR A 254 22.05 -2.65 -8.12
N PRO A 255 22.12 -3.41 -9.24
CA PRO A 255 21.43 -3.05 -10.47
C PRO A 255 19.93 -2.81 -10.30
N LEU A 256 19.23 -3.67 -9.53
CA LEU A 256 17.81 -3.52 -9.30
C LEU A 256 17.49 -2.32 -8.39
N ALA A 257 18.33 -2.03 -7.40
CA ALA A 257 18.17 -0.83 -6.57
C ALA A 257 18.34 0.47 -7.41
N ALA A 258 19.28 0.48 -8.36
CA ALA A 258 19.44 1.59 -9.31
C ALA A 258 18.21 1.73 -10.21
N GLN A 259 17.66 0.62 -10.72
CA GLN A 259 16.45 0.65 -11.53
C GLN A 259 15.21 1.03 -10.73
N ALA A 260 15.14 0.67 -9.44
CA ALA A 260 14.08 1.11 -8.54
C ALA A 260 14.16 2.63 -8.28
N TRP A 261 15.36 3.19 -8.18
CA TRP A 261 15.58 4.64 -8.15
C TRP A 261 15.09 5.34 -9.42
N ALA A 262 15.42 4.80 -10.59
CA ALA A 262 14.95 5.31 -11.87
C ALA A 262 13.41 5.23 -11.98
N SER A 263 12.84 4.09 -11.58
CA SER A 263 11.38 3.87 -11.59
C SER A 263 10.66 4.81 -10.64
N ARG A 264 11.20 5.02 -9.43
CA ARG A 264 10.71 6.03 -8.49
C ARG A 264 10.68 7.42 -9.12
N THR A 265 11.77 7.80 -9.80
CA THR A 265 11.90 9.10 -10.47
C THR A 265 10.90 9.26 -11.62
N ALA A 266 10.62 8.19 -12.35
CA ALA A 266 9.67 8.20 -13.46
C ALA A 266 8.20 8.27 -13.01
N VAL A 267 7.88 7.62 -11.89
CA VAL A 267 6.50 7.50 -11.38
C VAL A 267 6.11 8.68 -10.49
N LEU A 268 6.99 9.07 -9.57
CA LEU A 268 6.63 10.06 -8.55
C LEU A 268 6.84 11.49 -9.03
N PRO A 269 5.91 12.42 -8.73
CA PRO A 269 6.07 13.82 -9.09
C PRO A 269 7.35 14.42 -8.51
N HIS A 270 8.04 15.28 -9.26
CA HIS A 270 9.35 15.85 -8.89
C HIS A 270 9.41 16.42 -7.45
N ARG A 271 8.34 17.05 -6.97
CA ARG A 271 8.23 17.59 -5.60
C ARG A 271 8.42 16.55 -4.49
N TYR A 272 8.27 15.26 -4.80
CA TYR A 272 8.45 14.13 -3.89
C TYR A 272 9.76 13.36 -4.12
N LEU A 273 10.60 13.77 -5.09
CA LEU A 273 11.86 13.09 -5.40
C LEU A 273 13.05 13.56 -4.53
N GLY A 274 12.78 14.33 -3.48
CA GLY A 274 13.80 15.05 -2.72
C GLY A 274 14.21 16.35 -3.42
N GLU A 275 14.26 17.46 -2.70
CA GLU A 275 14.84 18.70 -3.24
C GLU A 275 16.37 18.69 -3.08
N ARG A 276 17.04 19.42 -3.98
CA ARG A 276 18.43 19.91 -3.80
C ARG A 276 18.61 20.31 -2.33
N ASN A 277 19.62 19.77 -1.65
CA ASN A 277 20.00 19.98 -0.23
C ASN A 277 19.68 18.83 0.74
N GLY A 278 19.30 17.64 0.26
CA GLY A 278 19.57 16.40 1.01
C GLY A 278 18.77 16.19 2.30
N TRP A 279 17.56 16.75 2.41
CA TRP A 279 16.72 16.53 3.59
C TRP A 279 15.99 15.19 3.54
N TYR A 280 16.03 14.50 4.68
CA TYR A 280 15.45 13.18 4.90
C TYR A 280 14.30 13.22 5.91
N GLY A 281 13.11 12.82 5.47
CA GLY A 281 11.99 12.46 6.35
C GLY A 281 11.05 13.59 6.76
N PRO A 282 10.08 13.28 7.66
CA PRO A 282 9.10 14.23 8.13
C PRO A 282 9.78 15.43 8.77
N THR A 283 9.48 16.64 8.32
CA THR A 283 9.54 17.81 9.22
C THR A 283 8.49 17.59 10.32
N PRO A 284 8.87 17.38 11.59
CA PRO A 284 7.92 17.17 12.69
C PRO A 284 6.88 18.30 12.75
N ASP A 285 7.30 19.50 12.38
CA ASP A 285 6.49 20.71 12.30
C ASP A 285 5.31 20.59 11.33
N ARG A 286 5.42 19.79 10.25
CA ARG A 286 4.28 19.58 9.34
C ARG A 286 3.20 18.71 9.96
N LYS A 287 3.60 17.78 10.83
CA LYS A 287 2.66 16.93 11.57
C LYS A 287 1.91 17.73 12.63
N SER A 288 2.59 18.65 13.32
CA SER A 288 1.96 19.55 14.29
C SER A 288 1.05 20.58 13.62
N VAL A 289 1.43 21.16 12.47
CA VAL A 289 0.59 22.13 11.74
C VAL A 289 -0.81 21.59 11.46
N PHE A 290 -0.96 20.36 10.95
CA PHE A 290 -2.30 19.82 10.71
C PHE A 290 -3.08 19.57 12.01
N ARG A 291 -2.44 18.98 13.02
CA ARG A 291 -3.07 18.76 14.34
C ARG A 291 -3.58 20.07 14.94
N ASP A 292 -2.79 21.13 14.82
CA ASP A 292 -3.03 22.39 15.51
C ASP A 292 -3.97 23.32 14.71
N THR A 293 -4.02 23.19 13.38
CA THR A 293 -4.76 24.13 12.51
C THR A 293 -5.82 23.49 11.60
N GLY A 294 -5.86 22.16 11.50
CA GLY A 294 -6.67 21.44 10.51
C GLY A 294 -6.20 21.64 9.06
N HIS A 295 -5.13 22.42 8.83
CA HIS A 295 -4.57 22.65 7.50
C HIS A 295 -3.48 21.64 7.17
N ILE A 296 -3.61 21.01 6.00
CA ILE A 296 -2.61 20.06 5.55
C ILE A 296 -1.51 20.83 4.88
N ALA A 297 -0.31 20.79 5.47
CA ALA A 297 0.86 21.48 4.97
C ALA A 297 1.34 20.84 3.66
N VAL A 298 0.72 21.25 2.54
CA VAL A 298 1.14 20.88 1.20
C VAL A 298 2.29 21.81 0.79
N ARG A 299 3.39 21.26 0.26
CA ARG A 299 4.48 22.07 -0.27
C ARG A 299 3.92 22.88 -1.44
N ARG A 300 3.90 24.22 -1.33
CA ARG A 300 3.53 25.08 -2.47
C ARG A 300 4.48 24.75 -3.62
N ALA A 301 3.94 24.55 -4.83
CA ALA A 301 4.77 24.50 -6.01
C ALA A 301 5.53 25.84 -6.12
N PRO A 302 6.83 25.84 -6.46
CA PRO A 302 7.51 27.09 -6.76
C PRO A 302 6.77 27.79 -7.90
N ALA A 303 6.57 29.09 -7.76
CA ALA A 303 6.03 29.96 -8.79
C ALA A 303 7.00 30.06 -9.98
#